data_AF-A0A7W1WI59-F1
#
_entry.id   AF-A0A7W1WI59-F1
#
_cell.length_a   1.000
_cell.length_b   1.000
_cell.length_c   1.000
_cell.angle_alpha   90.00
_cell.angle_beta   90.00
_cell.angle_gamma   90.00
#
_symmetry.space_group_name_H-M   'P 1'
#
loop_
_entity.id
_entity.type
_entity.pdbx_description
1 polymer ?
#
loop_
_entity_poly.entity_id
_entity_poly.type
_entity_poly.pdbx_seq_one_letter_code
_entity_poly.pdbx_strand_id
1 'polypeptide(L)'
;MTADTEFQRIDLPEGDRETRAIHRVAEAVHRLNDAVQRAVAEGVSVEVIRVSRIHNGAGAWGDQVVPTIRGTGAKAEDAKG
;
A
#
# COMPACT_ATOMS: atom_id res chain seq x y z
N MET A 1 21.12 -35.89 -24.73
CA MET A 1 19.71 -35.59 -24.38
C MET A 1 19.69 -34.27 -23.63
N THR A 2 19.51 -33.18 -24.35
CA THR A 2 19.26 -31.85 -23.77
C THR A 2 17.78 -31.58 -24.00
N ALA A 3 17.00 -31.55 -22.92
CA ALA A 3 15.59 -31.19 -22.99
C ALA A 3 15.51 -29.68 -23.25
N ASP A 4 15.06 -29.30 -24.44
CA ASP A 4 14.68 -27.94 -24.75
C ASP A 4 13.55 -27.54 -23.80
N THR A 5 13.89 -26.73 -22.79
CA THR A 5 12.91 -26.14 -21.89
C THR A 5 12.39 -24.89 -22.59
N GLU A 6 11.35 -25.04 -23.40
CA GLU A 6 10.66 -23.89 -23.97
C GLU A 6 9.84 -23.20 -22.88
N PHE A 7 10.17 -21.94 -22.61
CA PHE A 7 9.37 -21.08 -21.75
C PHE A 7 8.10 -20.67 -22.47
N GLN A 8 6.99 -21.36 -22.19
CA GLN A 8 5.69 -21.00 -22.73
C GLN A 8 5.11 -19.82 -21.93
N ARG A 9 4.78 -18.72 -22.61
CA ARG A 9 3.99 -17.64 -22.04
C ARG A 9 2.59 -18.17 -21.74
N ILE A 10 2.23 -18.24 -20.45
CA ILE A 10 0.87 -18.53 -20.04
C ILE A 10 0.12 -17.20 -20.07
N ASP A 11 -0.83 -17.09 -21.00
CA ASP A 11 -1.81 -16.01 -20.95
C ASP A 11 -2.73 -16.27 -19.75
N LEU A 12 -2.45 -15.56 -18.66
CA LEU A 12 -3.31 -15.60 -17.48
C LEU A 12 -4.69 -15.14 -17.96
N PRO A 13 -5.76 -15.94 -17.75
CA PRO A 13 -7.10 -15.53 -18.13
C PRO A 13 -7.33 -14.14 -17.55
N GLU A 14 -7.93 -13.24 -18.34
CA GLU A 14 -8.22 -11.89 -17.87
C GLU A 14 -9.24 -11.99 -16.71
N GLY A 15 -8.76 -12.24 -15.48
CA GLY A 15 -9.58 -12.13 -14.29
C GLY A 15 -10.17 -10.73 -14.30
N ASP A 16 -11.47 -10.60 -14.02
CA ASP A 16 -12.20 -9.34 -14.22
C ASP A 16 -11.37 -8.14 -13.75
N ARG A 17 -11.25 -7.12 -14.61
CA ARG A 17 -10.47 -5.90 -14.33
C ARG A 17 -10.89 -5.28 -13.01
N GLU A 18 -12.16 -5.40 -12.67
CA GLU A 18 -12.73 -5.00 -11.38
C GLU A 18 -12.15 -5.82 -10.22
N THR A 19 -12.17 -7.14 -10.29
CA THR A 19 -11.56 -8.03 -9.27
C THR A 19 -10.08 -7.72 -9.07
N ARG A 20 -9.34 -7.48 -10.15
CA ARG A 20 -7.92 -7.07 -10.04
C ARG A 20 -7.77 -5.72 -9.35
N ALA A 21 -8.67 -4.76 -9.59
CA ALA A 21 -8.65 -3.48 -8.90
C ALA A 21 -8.92 -3.63 -7.39
N ILE A 22 -9.90 -4.47 -7.03
CA ILE A 22 -10.22 -4.79 -5.63
C ILE A 22 -9.01 -5.41 -4.93
N HIS A 23 -8.38 -6.42 -5.54
CA HIS A 23 -7.20 -7.07 -4.96
C HIS A 23 -6.04 -6.10 -4.79
N ARG A 24 -5.81 -5.20 -5.77
CA ARG A 24 -4.75 -4.18 -5.66
C ARG A 24 -4.96 -3.24 -4.46
N VAL A 25 -6.20 -2.82 -4.20
CA VAL A 25 -6.51 -1.97 -3.04
C VAL A 25 -6.31 -2.74 -1.73
N ALA A 26 -6.83 -3.96 -1.64
CA ALA A 26 -6.67 -4.81 -0.44
C ALA A 26 -5.19 -5.03 -0.09
N GLU A 27 -4.38 -5.39 -1.10
CA GLU A 27 -2.94 -5.56 -0.98
C GLU A 27 -2.21 -4.28 -0.53
N ALA A 28 -2.58 -3.14 -1.10
CA ALA A 28 -1.98 -1.85 -0.73
C ALA A 28 -2.30 -1.47 0.72
N VAL A 29 -3.55 -1.68 1.16
CA VAL A 29 -3.97 -1.41 2.54
C VAL A 29 -3.28 -2.35 3.52
N HIS A 30 -3.15 -3.63 3.18
CA HIS A 30 -2.41 -4.58 4.02
C HIS A 30 -0.95 -4.15 4.19
N ARG A 31 -0.26 -3.81 3.10
CA ARG A 31 1.12 -3.29 3.16
C ARG A 31 1.23 -1.99 3.96
N LEU A 32 0.26 -1.09 3.85
CA LEU A 32 0.23 0.13 4.66
C LEU A 32 0.12 -0.22 6.16
N ASN A 33 -0.78 -1.14 6.53
CA ASN A 33 -0.96 -1.55 7.92
C ASN A 33 0.30 -2.24 8.48
N ASP A 34 0.98 -3.05 7.68
CA ASP A 34 2.25 -3.68 8.08
C ASP A 34 3.35 -2.63 8.29
N ALA A 35 3.43 -1.62 7.41
CA ALA A 35 4.38 -0.52 7.57
C ALA A 35 4.10 0.31 8.83
N VAL A 36 2.84 0.59 9.12
CA VAL A 36 2.41 1.27 10.36
C VAL A 36 2.83 0.46 11.59
N GLN A 37 2.54 -0.85 11.61
CA GLN A 37 2.91 -1.73 12.73
C GLN A 37 4.42 -1.71 12.99
N ARG A 38 5.24 -1.77 11.94
CA ARG A 38 6.70 -1.71 12.07
C ARG A 38 7.18 -0.36 12.60
N ALA A 39 6.62 0.75 12.11
CA ALA A 39 6.97 2.08 12.63
C ALA A 39 6.60 2.23 14.12
N VAL A 40 5.43 1.73 14.52
CA VAL A 40 4.99 1.75 15.91
C VAL A 40 5.89 0.88 16.80
N ALA A 41 6.34 -0.27 16.31
CA ALA A 41 7.30 -1.12 17.04
C ALA A 41 8.63 -0.41 17.34
N GLU A 42 9.04 0.55 16.49
CA GLU A 42 10.21 1.41 16.67
C GLU A 42 9.95 2.67 17.52
N GLY A 43 8.74 2.79 18.10
CA GLY A 43 8.36 3.93 18.94
C GLY A 43 7.95 5.18 18.15
N VAL A 44 7.54 5.03 16.89
CA VAL A 44 7.04 6.12 16.04
C VAL A 44 5.52 6.08 15.96
N SER A 45 4.86 7.21 16.24
CA SER A 45 3.42 7.36 16.04
C SER A 45 3.11 7.69 14.58
N VAL A 46 2.11 7.00 14.02
CA VAL A 46 1.62 7.21 12.65
C VAL A 46 0.12 7.51 12.68
N GLU A 47 -0.29 8.60 12.04
CA GLU A 47 -1.69 8.98 11.87
C GLU A 47 -2.01 9.04 10.37
N VAL A 48 -2.99 8.26 9.90
CA VAL A 48 -3.40 8.27 8.50
C VAL A 48 -4.60 9.20 8.34
N ILE A 49 -4.41 10.30 7.60
CA ILE A 49 -5.42 11.35 7.45
C ILE A 49 -5.93 11.35 6.01
N ARG A 50 -7.26 11.42 5.84
CA ARG A 50 -7.87 11.64 4.53
C ARG A 50 -7.67 13.08 4.09
N VAL A 51 -7.08 13.26 2.90
CA VAL A 51 -6.77 14.59 2.35
C VAL A 51 -7.68 14.99 1.20
N SER A 52 -8.22 14.02 0.46
CA SER A 52 -9.17 14.29 -0.62
C SER A 52 -9.97 13.03 -0.97
N ARG A 53 -10.86 13.16 -1.96
CA ARG A 53 -11.59 12.05 -2.56
C ARG A 53 -11.44 12.14 -4.07
N ILE A 54 -11.05 11.04 -4.69
CA ILE A 54 -11.09 10.92 -6.15
C ILE A 54 -12.47 10.46 -6.58
N HIS A 55 -12.99 11.06 -7.64
CA HIS A 55 -14.26 10.70 -8.26
C HIS A 55 -14.00 10.40 -9.74
N ASN A 56 -14.61 9.35 -10.26
CA ASN A 56 -14.47 9.00 -11.69
C ASN A 56 -15.52 9.67 -12.59
N GLY A 57 -16.43 10.47 -12.02
CA GLY A 57 -17.54 11.11 -12.75
C GLY A 57 -18.71 10.18 -13.13
N ALA A 58 -18.60 8.87 -12.87
CA ALA A 58 -19.62 7.86 -13.15
C ALA A 58 -20.21 7.22 -11.86
N GLY A 59 -20.02 7.87 -10.71
CA GLY A 59 -20.57 7.45 -9.42
C GLY A 59 -19.61 6.68 -8.51
N ALA A 60 -18.46 6.22 -9.02
CA ALA A 60 -17.43 5.62 -8.18
C ALA A 60 -16.50 6.67 -7.58
N TRP A 61 -16.07 6.43 -6.35
CA TRP A 61 -15.18 7.32 -5.61
C TRP A 61 -14.29 6.55 -4.65
N GLY A 62 -13.18 7.16 -4.23
CA GLY A 62 -12.26 6.58 -3.25
C GLY A 62 -11.51 7.66 -2.48
N ASP A 63 -11.21 7.39 -1.21
CA ASP A 63 -10.47 8.33 -0.37
C ASP A 63 -8.98 8.30 -0.72
N GLN A 64 -8.33 9.46 -0.63
CA GLN A 64 -6.88 9.60 -0.72
C GLN A 64 -6.36 9.99 0.66
N VAL A 65 -5.31 9.31 1.09
CA VAL A 65 -4.77 9.45 2.45
C VAL A 65 -3.29 9.81 2.42
N VAL A 66 -2.85 10.56 3.42
CA VAL A 66 -1.44 10.86 3.68
C VAL A 66 -1.15 10.55 5.15
N PRO A 67 -0.06 9.83 5.46
CA PRO A 67 0.34 9.61 6.84
C PRO A 67 1.09 10.82 7.40
N THR A 68 0.77 11.19 8.64
CA THR A 68 1.56 12.10 9.47
C THR A 68 2.37 11.26 10.47
N ILE A 69 3.67 11.53 10.56
CA ILE A 69 4.61 10.75 11.36
C ILE A 69 5.14 11.60 12.51
N ARG A 70 5.12 11.09 13.74
CA ARG A 70 5.65 11.78 14.93
C ARG A 70 6.51 10.82 15.75
N GLY A 71 7.73 11.22 16.09
CA GLY A 71 8.55 10.48 17.06
C GLY A 71 7.98 10.62 18.47
N THR A 72 8.07 9.57 19.27
CA THR A 72 7.91 9.71 20.72
C THR A 72 9.13 10.47 21.28
N GLY A 73 8.90 11.35 22.27
CA GLY A 73 9.81 12.44 22.65
C GLY A 73 11.28 12.10 22.94
N ALA A 74 11.67 10.83 23.06
CA ALA A 74 13.06 10.42 23.23
C ALA A 74 13.88 10.46 21.92
N LYS A 75 13.30 10.15 20.74
CA LYS A 75 14.04 10.18 19.45
C LYS A 75 13.88 11.48 18.66
N ALA A 76 13.00 12.37 19.11
CA ALA A 76 12.81 13.69 18.48
C ALA A 76 13.97 14.66 18.77
N GLU A 77 14.73 14.42 19.85
CA GLU A 77 15.90 15.21 20.21
C GLU A 77 17.16 14.77 19.43
N ASP A 78 17.33 13.47 19.20
CA ASP A 78 18.49 12.92 18.46
C ASP A 78 18.50 13.29 16.96
N ALA A 79 17.34 13.56 16.35
CA ALA A 79 17.23 13.95 14.94
C ALA A 79 17.55 15.44 14.67
N LYS A 80 17.90 16.21 15.71
CA LYS A 80 18.37 17.61 15.62
C LYS A 80 19.89 17.74 15.83
N GLY A 81 20.61 16.63 15.97
CA GLY A 81 22.08 16.58 16.10
C GLY A 81 22.80 16.41 14.77
#